data_AF-A0A0B8MZV0-F1
#
_entry.id   AF-A0A0B8MZV0-F1
#
_cell.length_a   1.000
_cell.length_b   1.000
_cell.length_c   1.000
_cell.angle_alpha   90.00
_cell.angle_beta   90.00
_cell.angle_gamma   90.00
#
_symmetry.space_group_name_H-M   'P 1'
#
loop_
_entity.id
_entity.type
_entity.pdbx_description
1 polymer ?
#
loop_
_entity_poly.entity_id
_entity_poly.type
_entity_poly.pdbx_seq_one_letter_code
_entity_poly.pdbx_strand_id
1 'polypeptide(L)'
;MNIHSTALAPDAPARGWPNLADVDLLRTLVETERHRRRLDAAMRAAVAEAERRGLAANTGYRDTADLLTDLLRITAHDARRRIEHATPQPRPRPRKAWRALATAT
;
A
#
# COMPACT_ATOMS: atom_id res chain seq x y z
N MET A 1 35.11 7.24 7.33
CA MET A 1 34.27 6.10 6.88
C MET A 1 32.83 6.56 6.94
N ASN A 2 32.26 7.01 5.82
CA ASN A 2 30.86 7.41 5.72
C ASN A 2 30.27 6.74 4.48
N ILE A 3 29.58 5.64 4.71
CA ILE A 3 28.84 4.85 3.71
C ILE A 3 27.59 5.62 3.32
N HIS A 4 27.70 6.47 2.29
CA HIS A 4 26.53 6.95 1.57
C HIS A 4 26.02 5.79 0.71
N SER A 5 25.25 4.89 1.33
CA SER A 5 24.36 3.96 0.64
C SER A 5 23.29 4.78 -0.09
N THR A 6 23.67 5.36 -1.22
CA THR A 6 22.72 5.78 -2.24
C THR A 6 22.22 4.50 -2.88
N ALA A 7 21.13 3.96 -2.37
CA ALA A 7 20.29 3.10 -3.17
C ALA A 7 19.90 3.94 -4.40
N LEU A 8 20.54 3.66 -5.53
CA LEU A 8 20.15 4.18 -6.84
C LEU A 8 18.66 3.87 -6.99
N ALA A 9 17.83 4.89 -6.81
CA ALA A 9 16.43 4.82 -7.17
C ALA A 9 16.35 4.44 -8.66
N PRO A 10 15.44 3.56 -9.07
CA PRO A 10 15.27 3.17 -10.47
C PRO A 10 14.54 4.27 -11.27
N ASP A 11 14.83 5.55 -11.01
CA ASP A 11 14.40 6.68 -11.83
C ASP A 11 15.31 6.81 -13.05
N ALA A 12 15.55 5.70 -13.76
CA ALA A 12 16.28 5.74 -15.01
C ALA A 12 15.45 6.57 -16.00
N PRO A 13 15.95 7.71 -16.52
CA PRO A 13 15.20 8.51 -17.47
C PRO A 13 14.88 7.65 -18.70
N ALA A 14 13.63 7.70 -19.15
CA ALA A 14 13.10 6.93 -20.29
C ALA A 14 13.93 7.04 -21.59
N ARG A 15 14.83 8.04 -21.67
CA ARG A 15 15.79 8.24 -22.76
C ARG A 15 16.75 7.06 -22.99
N GLY A 16 16.99 6.21 -21.99
CA GLY A 16 17.89 5.06 -22.13
C GLY A 16 17.23 3.76 -22.60
N TRP A 17 15.89 3.68 -22.61
CA TRP A 17 15.18 2.42 -22.78
C TRP A 17 15.39 1.74 -24.15
N PRO A 18 15.42 2.46 -25.30
CA PRO A 18 15.64 1.81 -26.59
C PRO A 18 17.01 1.15 -26.75
N ASN A 19 17.98 1.50 -25.90
CA ASN A 19 19.36 1.01 -25.97
C ASN A 19 19.66 -0.07 -24.90
N LEU A 20 18.68 -0.45 -24.07
CA LEU A 20 18.86 -1.52 -23.10
C LEU A 20 18.86 -2.87 -23.82
N ALA A 21 19.74 -3.77 -23.39
CA ALA A 21 19.62 -5.18 -23.77
C ALA A 21 18.33 -5.76 -23.17
N ASP A 22 17.70 -6.72 -23.86
CA ASP A 22 16.44 -7.34 -23.41
C ASP A 22 16.50 -7.87 -21.97
N VAL A 23 17.64 -8.48 -21.59
CA VAL A 23 17.86 -8.99 -20.23
C VAL A 23 17.85 -7.87 -19.18
N ASP A 24 18.36 -6.70 -19.52
CA ASP A 24 18.39 -5.55 -18.63
C ASP A 24 17.02 -4.88 -18.57
N LEU A 25 16.30 -4.79 -19.69
CA LEU A 25 14.91 -4.32 -19.72
C LEU A 25 13.99 -5.19 -18.85
N LEU A 26 14.09 -6.51 -18.97
CA LEU A 26 13.33 -7.45 -18.13
C LEU A 26 13.68 -7.29 -16.65
N ARG A 27 14.96 -7.09 -16.32
CA ARG A 27 15.40 -6.81 -14.95
C ARG A 27 14.79 -5.51 -14.42
N THR A 28 14.85 -4.43 -15.20
CA THR A 28 14.26 -3.14 -14.84
C THR A 28 12.76 -3.23 -14.59
N LEU A 29 12.01 -4.01 -15.38
CA LEU A 29 10.57 -4.24 -15.13
C LEU A 29 10.31 -4.89 -13.77
N VAL A 30 11.07 -5.94 -13.43
CA VAL A 30 10.91 -6.65 -12.15
C VAL A 30 11.28 -5.74 -10.97
N GLU A 31 12.35 -4.95 -11.10
CA GLU A 31 12.79 -4.02 -10.06
C GLU A 31 11.78 -2.88 -9.85
N THR A 32 11.28 -2.31 -10.94
CA THR A 32 10.24 -1.27 -10.92
C THR A 32 8.97 -1.79 -10.25
N GLU A 33 8.52 -3.00 -10.60
CA GLU A 33 7.35 -3.62 -9.99
C GLU A 33 7.55 -3.86 -8.48
N ARG A 34 8.72 -4.35 -8.07
CA ARG A 34 9.04 -4.52 -6.65
C ARG A 34 9.03 -3.19 -5.91
N HIS A 35 9.60 -2.15 -6.53
CA HIS A 35 9.60 -0.81 -5.95
C HIS A 35 8.18 -0.27 -5.79
N ARG A 36 7.36 -0.36 -6.85
CA ARG A 36 5.95 0.02 -6.84
C ARG A 36 5.18 -0.69 -5.73
N ARG A 37 5.33 -2.02 -5.60
CA ARG A 37 4.66 -2.79 -4.53
C ARG A 37 5.09 -2.38 -3.13
N ARG A 38 6.37 -2.05 -2.93
CA ARG A 38 6.88 -1.57 -1.63
C ARG A 38 6.29 -0.20 -1.28
N LEU A 39 6.26 0.72 -2.24
CA LEU A 39 5.60 2.02 -2.06
C LEU A 39 4.11 1.85 -1.78
N ASP A 40 3.41 1.00 -2.52
CA ASP A 40 1.99 0.70 -2.29
C ASP A 40 1.75 0.13 -0.89
N ALA A 41 2.62 -0.75 -0.41
CA ALA A 41 2.55 -1.30 0.95
C ALA A 41 2.81 -0.24 2.02
N ALA A 42 3.81 0.63 1.82
CA ALA A 42 4.11 1.73 2.73
C ALA A 42 2.95 2.72 2.81
N MET A 43 2.34 3.07 1.66
CA MET A 43 1.15 3.93 1.60
C MET A 43 -0.02 3.32 2.39
N ARG A 44 -0.30 2.01 2.19
CA ARG A 44 -1.34 1.31 2.96
C ARG A 44 -1.06 1.33 4.46
N ALA A 45 0.19 1.07 4.88
CA ALA A 45 0.56 1.10 6.29
C ALA A 45 0.40 2.51 6.89
N ALA A 46 0.78 3.56 6.15
CA ALA A 46 0.64 4.94 6.59
C ALA A 46 -0.84 5.34 6.77
N VAL A 47 -1.71 4.97 5.83
CA VAL A 47 -3.16 5.23 5.93
C VAL A 47 -3.77 4.48 7.11
N ALA A 48 -3.43 3.19 7.29
CA ALA A 48 -3.93 2.40 8.43
C ALA A 48 -3.50 2.99 9.77
N GLU A 49 -2.28 3.51 9.85
CA GLU A 49 -1.78 4.18 11.05
C GLU A 49 -2.47 5.53 11.30
N ALA A 50 -2.76 6.30 10.24
CA ALA A 50 -3.53 7.54 10.35
C ALA A 50 -4.94 7.28 10.90
N GLU A 51 -5.62 6.24 10.42
CA GLU A 51 -6.91 5.78 10.95
C GLU A 51 -6.80 5.35 12.42
N ARG A 52 -5.82 4.49 12.75
CA ARG A 52 -5.61 3.99 14.12
C ARG A 52 -5.39 5.11 15.13
N ARG A 53 -4.73 6.20 14.71
CA ARG A 53 -4.49 7.39 15.55
C ARG A 53 -5.67 8.36 15.58
N GLY A 54 -6.71 8.14 14.77
CA GLY A 54 -7.79 9.10 14.60
C GLY A 54 -7.29 10.45 14.05
N LEU A 55 -6.30 10.42 13.16
CA LEU A 55 -5.58 11.63 12.74
C LEU A 55 -6.50 12.69 12.14
N ALA A 56 -7.52 12.29 11.39
CA ALA A 56 -8.52 13.20 10.84
C ALA A 56 -9.23 14.01 11.94
N ALA A 57 -9.75 13.34 12.97
CA ALA A 57 -10.41 13.99 14.10
C ALA A 57 -9.44 14.93 14.85
N ASN A 58 -8.20 14.50 15.06
CA ASN A 58 -7.18 15.30 15.75
C ASN A 58 -6.75 16.54 14.96
N THR A 59 -7.01 16.57 13.65
CA THR A 59 -6.64 17.69 12.76
C THR A 59 -7.85 18.49 12.28
N GLY A 60 -9.06 18.16 12.75
CA GLY A 60 -10.29 18.89 12.45
C GLY A 60 -10.98 18.49 11.14
N TYR A 61 -10.51 17.44 10.46
CA TYR A 61 -11.20 16.89 9.29
C TYR A 61 -12.38 16.02 9.72
N ARG A 62 -13.40 15.94 8.85
CA ARG A 62 -14.60 15.14 9.12
C ARG A 62 -14.28 13.66 9.26
N ASP A 63 -13.47 13.15 8.34
CA ASP A 63 -13.03 11.75 8.31
C ASP A 63 -11.68 11.65 7.58
N THR A 64 -11.09 10.46 7.60
CA THR A 64 -9.79 10.20 6.96
C THR A 64 -9.87 10.33 5.43
N ALA A 65 -11.03 10.14 4.80
CA ALA A 65 -11.17 10.32 3.36
C ALA A 65 -11.08 11.81 2.97
N ASP A 66 -11.68 12.69 3.77
CA ASP A 66 -11.59 14.14 3.64
C ASP A 66 -10.13 14.62 3.82
N LEU A 67 -9.45 14.12 4.87
CA LEU A 67 -8.03 14.38 5.11
C LEU A 67 -7.15 13.97 3.90
N LEU A 68 -7.35 12.77 3.36
CA LEU A 68 -6.56 12.27 2.22
C LEU A 68 -6.87 13.02 0.92
N THR A 69 -8.13 13.43 0.73
CA THR A 69 -8.56 14.23 -0.42
C THR A 69 -7.81 15.55 -0.43
N ASP A 70 -7.75 16.25 0.71
CA ASP A 70 -7.05 17.54 0.79
C ASP A 70 -5.52 17.38 0.71
N LEU A 71 -4.93 16.47 1.49
CA LEU A 71 -3.47 16.30 1.53
C LEU A 71 -2.88 15.79 0.21
N LEU A 72 -3.53 14.83 -0.44
CA LEU A 72 -3.00 14.15 -1.62
C LEU A 72 -3.59 14.69 -2.92
N ARG A 73 -4.54 15.62 -2.83
CA ARG A 73 -5.25 16.23 -3.98
C ARG A 73 -5.83 15.15 -4.91
N ILE A 74 -6.41 14.12 -4.32
CA ILE A 74 -7.08 13.00 -5.02
C ILE A 74 -8.59 13.11 -4.88
N THR A 75 -9.34 12.35 -5.66
CA THR A 75 -10.79 12.29 -5.49
C THR A 75 -11.18 11.58 -4.19
N ALA A 76 -12.34 11.94 -3.63
CA ALA A 76 -12.89 11.26 -2.45
C ALA A 76 -13.11 9.75 -2.71
N HIS A 77 -13.40 9.35 -3.94
CA HIS A 77 -13.52 7.95 -4.32
C HIS A 77 -12.16 7.22 -4.21
N ASP A 78 -11.07 7.81 -4.70
CA ASP A 78 -9.73 7.24 -4.58
C ASP A 78 -9.26 7.19 -3.12
N ALA A 79 -9.58 8.22 -2.34
CA ALA A 79 -9.29 8.25 -0.90
C ALA A 79 -9.97 7.09 -0.17
N ARG A 80 -11.27 6.86 -0.42
CA ARG A 80 -12.02 5.73 0.17
C ARG A 80 -11.43 4.37 -0.23
N ARG A 81 -11.10 4.16 -1.51
CA ARG A 81 -10.43 2.91 -1.94
C ARG A 81 -9.11 2.70 -1.19
N ARG A 82 -8.31 3.76 -0.97
CA ARG A 82 -7.05 3.63 -0.22
C ARG A 82 -7.29 3.22 1.23
N ILE A 83 -8.32 3.74 1.89
CA ILE A 83 -8.71 3.35 3.26
C ILE A 83 -9.14 1.88 3.30
N GLU A 84 -9.99 1.44 2.37
CA GLU A 84 -10.44 0.05 2.26
C GLU A 84 -9.27 -0.93 2.07
N HIS A 85 -8.27 -0.56 1.26
CA HIS A 85 -7.08 -1.37 1.04
C HIS A 85 -6.11 -1.36 2.24
N ALA A 86 -6.07 -0.27 3.01
CA ALA A 86 -5.19 -0.10 4.16
C ALA A 86 -5.70 -0.82 5.41
N THR A 87 -7.01 -0.77 5.63
CA THR A 87 -7.67 -1.42 6.76
C THR A 87 -8.61 -2.48 6.23
N PRO A 88 -8.14 -3.73 6.01
CA PRO A 88 -9.04 -4.81 5.71
C PRO A 88 -10.00 -4.94 6.88
N GLN A 89 -11.25 -4.48 6.68
CA GLN A 89 -12.32 -4.64 7.65
C GLN A 89 -12.30 -6.09 8.14
N PRO A 90 -12.36 -6.34 9.47
CA PRO A 90 -12.49 -7.69 9.97
C PRO A 90 -13.80 -8.27 9.40
N ARG A 91 -13.70 -8.98 8.28
CA ARG A 91 -14.81 -9.77 7.76
C ARG A 91 -15.21 -10.71 8.91
N PRO A 92 -16.48 -10.73 9.32
CA PRO A 92 -16.93 -11.72 10.29
C PRO A 92 -16.60 -13.09 9.71
N ARG A 93 -15.60 -13.78 10.28
CA ARG A 93 -15.29 -15.16 9.90
C ARG A 93 -16.55 -15.96 10.18
N PRO A 94 -17.17 -16.63 9.20
CA PRO A 94 -18.21 -17.59 9.52
C PRO A 94 -17.55 -18.63 10.44
N ARG A 95 -18.01 -18.70 11.70
CA ARG A 95 -17.65 -19.76 12.63
C ARG A 95 -18.18 -21.06 12.03
N LYS A 96 -17.43 -21.69 11.12
CA LYS A 96 -17.76 -23.03 10.65
C LYS A 96 -17.77 -23.92 11.88
N ALA A 97 -18.97 -24.35 12.26
CA ALA A 97 -19.26 -25.22 13.39
C ALA A 97 -18.83 -26.66 13.05
N TRP A 98 -17.53 -26.95 13.04
CA TRP A 98 -17.01 -28.32 12.90
C TRP A 98 -16.97 -29.10 14.23
N ARG A 99 -17.60 -28.56 15.29
CA ARG A 99 -17.85 -29.30 16.53
C ARG A 99 -19.19 -30.04 16.45
N ALA A 100 -19.29 -31.03 15.58
CA ALA A 100 -20.42 -31.97 15.57
C ALA A 100 -20.05 -33.33 14.91
N LEU A 101 -18.86 -33.86 15.20
CA LEU A 101 -18.48 -35.24 14.81
C LEU A 101 -17.69 -36.01 15.89
N ALA A 102 -17.64 -35.54 17.14
CA ALA A 102 -16.86 -36.18 18.20
C ALA A 102 -17.69 -36.85 19.31
N THR A 103 -18.93 -37.22 19.04
CA THR A 103 -19.76 -38.06 19.94
C THR A 103 -20.63 -39.00 19.12
N ALA A 104 -19.99 -40.02 18.57
CA ALA A 104 -20.66 -41.26 18.19
C ALA A 104 -19.65 -42.39 18.32
N THR A 105 -19.50 -42.91 19.54
CA THR A 105 -19.13 -44.30 19.81
C THR A 105 -19.56 -44.66 21.22
#